data_AF-A0A4Q6FW46-F1
#
_entry.id   AF-A0A4Q6FW46-F1
#
_cell.length_a   1.000
_cell.length_b   1.000
_cell.length_c   1.000
_cell.angle_alpha   90.00
_cell.angle_beta   90.00
_cell.angle_gamma   90.00
#
_symmetry.space_group_name_H-M   'P 1'
#
loop_
_entity.id
_entity.type
_entity.pdbx_description
1 polymer ?
#
loop_
_entity_poly.entity_id
_entity_poly.type
_entity_poly.pdbx_seq_one_letter_code
_entity_poly.pdbx_strand_id
1 'polypeptide(L)'
;MLIQEGPVIPVNEAEQLIMSRLLPLAVQKTPLLHAHALTLSEPLIADRDYPPFDRVAMDGYAVTFAAWQNGVRRFRVEGLQTAGLSPLTRKAHDGAIEIMTGAKLSEGCDLIVRYEDTRRVDDFMEITVDLEAVPYANVHRKAADARAGDRYEDKVINPPLAAIAASFGYSTVRTARKPRVTVIGTGDELVGIDKTPSDFQIRESNVHAVDMALRARGYDVEAKVLRDDRALIRGQIESALELSDMLLLSGGVSAGKTDYIPEILKGCGVEEVFHKIQQRPGKPLWFGQSKS
;
A
#
# COMPACT_ATOMS: atom_id res chain seq x y z
N MET A 1 21.66 -41.62 18.65
CA MET A 1 22.40 -40.35 18.77
C MET A 1 21.42 -39.32 19.31
N LEU A 2 21.62 -38.80 20.52
CA LEU A 2 20.72 -37.82 21.14
C LEU A 2 20.87 -36.50 20.35
N ILE A 3 19.78 -36.04 19.73
CA ILE A 3 19.71 -34.71 19.11
C ILE A 3 19.91 -33.72 20.27
N GLN A 4 20.99 -32.93 20.25
CA GLN A 4 21.17 -31.84 21.20
C GLN A 4 19.97 -30.90 21.03
N GLU A 5 19.14 -30.80 22.07
CA GLU A 5 18.00 -29.88 22.04
C GLU A 5 18.53 -28.45 22.01
N GLY A 6 18.37 -27.76 20.88
CA GLY A 6 18.66 -26.33 20.76
C GLY A 6 17.85 -25.49 21.77
N PRO A 7 18.34 -24.28 22.12
CA PRO A 7 17.68 -23.42 23.09
C PRO A 7 16.27 -23.02 22.63
N VAL A 8 15.35 -22.89 23.58
CA VAL A 8 13.99 -22.39 23.32
C VAL A 8 13.99 -20.87 23.44
N ILE A 9 13.76 -20.16 22.34
CA ILE A 9 13.86 -18.69 22.30
C ILE A 9 12.49 -18.01 22.49
N PRO A 10 12.43 -16.80 23.07
CA PRO A 10 11.22 -15.97 23.10
C PRO A 10 10.65 -15.67 21.71
N VAL A 11 9.34 -15.42 21.63
CA VAL A 11 8.64 -15.12 20.35
C VAL A 11 9.19 -13.87 19.67
N ASN A 12 9.44 -12.80 20.44
CA ASN A 12 10.00 -11.55 19.91
C ASN A 12 11.43 -11.74 19.36
N GLU A 13 12.24 -12.61 19.97
CA GLU A 13 13.57 -12.95 19.46
C GLU A 13 13.45 -13.72 18.13
N ALA A 14 12.52 -14.66 18.03
CA ALA A 14 12.25 -15.39 16.79
C ALA A 14 11.81 -14.45 15.65
N GLU A 15 10.91 -13.50 15.93
CA GLU A 15 10.48 -12.49 14.96
C GLU A 15 11.65 -11.62 14.49
N GLN A 16 12.50 -11.15 15.41
CA GLN A 16 13.70 -10.37 15.07
C GLN A 16 14.68 -11.18 14.19
N LEU A 17 14.90 -12.44 14.53
CA LEU A 17 15.76 -13.34 13.74
C LEU A 17 15.19 -13.54 12.34
N ILE A 18 13.89 -13.81 12.19
CA ILE A 18 13.24 -13.92 10.87
C ILE A 18 13.43 -12.62 10.07
N MET A 19 13.08 -11.48 10.65
CA MET A 19 13.15 -10.17 9.98
C MET A 19 14.59 -9.82 9.55
N SER A 20 15.60 -10.18 10.34
CA SER A 20 17.02 -9.94 10.04
C SER A 20 17.56 -10.77 8.87
N ARG A 21 16.85 -11.82 8.47
CA ARG A 21 17.25 -12.73 7.37
C ARG A 21 16.44 -12.53 6.10
N LEU A 22 15.42 -11.68 6.11
CA LEU A 22 14.63 -11.39 4.91
C LEU A 22 15.49 -10.66 3.88
N LEU A 23 15.51 -11.19 2.66
CA LEU A 23 16.19 -10.56 1.53
C LEU A 23 15.19 -9.75 0.70
N PRO A 24 15.58 -8.57 0.20
CA PRO A 24 14.74 -7.84 -0.73
C PRO A 24 14.56 -8.64 -2.02
N LEU A 25 13.32 -8.78 -2.46
CA LEU A 25 13.03 -9.41 -3.74
C LEU A 25 13.39 -8.49 -4.91
N ALA A 26 13.57 -9.10 -6.08
CA ALA A 26 13.88 -8.39 -7.30
C ALA A 26 12.86 -7.27 -7.59
N VAL A 27 13.36 -6.11 -8.01
CA VAL A 27 12.55 -4.96 -8.39
C VAL A 27 12.12 -5.10 -9.85
N GLN A 28 10.86 -4.81 -10.11
CA GLN A 28 10.26 -4.79 -11.45
C GLN A 28 9.56 -3.45 -11.70
N LYS A 29 9.41 -3.09 -12.98
CA LYS A 29 8.49 -2.02 -13.37
C LYS A 29 7.09 -2.60 -13.48
N THR A 30 6.12 -1.98 -12.83
CA THR A 30 4.72 -2.42 -12.85
C THR A 30 3.83 -1.25 -13.23
N PRO A 31 2.90 -1.44 -14.19
CA PRO A 31 1.86 -0.44 -14.45
C PRO A 31 1.09 -0.13 -13.18
N LEU A 32 0.86 1.14 -12.87
CA LEU A 32 0.27 1.56 -11.59
C LEU A 32 -1.08 0.85 -11.32
N LEU A 33 -1.88 0.66 -12.36
CA LEU A 33 -3.19 0.00 -12.28
C LEU A 33 -3.11 -1.51 -11.94
N HIS A 34 -1.93 -2.12 -12.06
CA HIS A 34 -1.66 -3.51 -11.68
C HIS A 34 -0.77 -3.61 -10.44
N ALA A 35 -0.48 -2.50 -9.78
CA ALA A 35 0.47 -2.45 -8.67
C ALA A 35 -0.20 -2.57 -7.29
N HIS A 36 -1.51 -2.80 -7.21
CA HIS A 36 -2.21 -2.93 -5.93
C HIS A 36 -1.59 -4.00 -5.03
N ALA A 37 -1.42 -3.67 -3.75
CA ALA A 37 -0.80 -4.48 -2.72
C ALA A 37 0.68 -4.85 -2.97
N LEU A 38 1.31 -4.31 -4.03
CA LEU A 38 2.76 -4.42 -4.20
C LEU A 38 3.48 -3.39 -3.34
N THR A 39 4.75 -3.68 -3.07
CA THR A 39 5.63 -2.80 -2.29
C THR A 39 6.50 -1.97 -3.23
N LEU A 40 6.43 -0.65 -3.15
CA LEU A 40 7.33 0.28 -3.84
C LEU A 40 8.79 -0.01 -3.44
N SER A 41 9.68 -0.02 -4.43
CA SER A 41 11.12 -0.15 -4.20
C SER A 41 11.79 1.19 -3.92
N GLU A 42 11.14 2.28 -4.31
CA GLU A 42 11.60 3.66 -4.13
C GLU A 42 10.41 4.55 -3.77
N PRO A 43 10.61 5.63 -2.99
CA PRO A 43 9.53 6.54 -2.66
C PRO A 43 9.04 7.28 -3.90
N LEU A 44 7.77 7.69 -3.88
CA LEU A 44 7.22 8.58 -4.89
C LEU A 44 7.72 9.99 -4.64
N ILE A 45 7.97 10.72 -5.71
CA ILE A 45 8.44 12.11 -5.67
C ILE A 45 7.41 12.96 -6.42
N ALA A 46 6.95 14.03 -5.80
CA ALA A 46 6.08 15.00 -6.46
C ALA A 46 6.84 15.68 -7.61
N ASP A 47 6.32 15.61 -8.83
CA ASP A 47 6.89 16.21 -10.04
C ASP A 47 6.73 17.73 -10.08
N ARG A 48 5.73 18.26 -9.36
CA ARG A 48 5.42 19.69 -9.24
C ARG A 48 4.69 19.99 -7.93
N ASP A 49 4.28 21.24 -7.76
CA ASP A 49 3.43 21.66 -6.64
C ASP A 49 1.98 21.13 -6.80
N TYR A 50 1.36 20.75 -5.68
CA TYR A 50 -0.02 20.28 -5.59
C TYR A 50 -0.82 21.09 -4.55
N PRO A 51 -1.94 21.73 -4.93
CA PRO A 51 -2.27 22.06 -6.32
C PRO A 51 -1.19 22.95 -6.97
N PRO A 52 -1.03 22.94 -8.30
CA PRO A 52 0.03 23.69 -9.00
C PRO A 52 -0.23 25.20 -9.07
N PHE A 53 -1.39 25.64 -8.61
CA PHE A 53 -1.84 27.03 -8.57
C PHE A 53 -2.82 27.20 -7.41
N ASP A 54 -3.11 28.45 -7.06
CA ASP A 54 -4.18 28.80 -6.12
C ASP A 54 -5.52 28.35 -6.72
N ARG A 55 -6.12 27.30 -6.14
CA ARG A 55 -7.34 26.66 -6.63
C ARG A 55 -8.54 27.15 -5.85
N VAL A 56 -9.57 27.61 -6.55
CA VAL A 56 -10.83 28.02 -5.93
C VAL A 56 -11.52 26.81 -5.29
N ALA A 57 -11.95 26.95 -4.04
CA ALA A 57 -12.54 25.86 -3.26
C ALA A 57 -14.07 25.89 -3.22
N MET A 58 -14.70 27.01 -3.60
CA MET A 58 -16.15 27.21 -3.57
C MET A 58 -16.59 28.02 -4.80
N ASP A 59 -17.81 27.78 -5.29
CA ASP A 59 -18.40 28.57 -6.36
C ASP A 59 -18.77 29.98 -5.86
N GLY A 60 -18.56 31.00 -6.69
CA GLY A 60 -18.89 32.38 -6.31
C GLY A 60 -18.21 33.43 -7.17
N TYR A 61 -17.71 34.49 -6.54
CA TYR A 61 -17.11 35.64 -7.20
C TYR A 61 -15.71 35.92 -6.66
N ALA A 62 -14.73 35.94 -7.56
CA ALA A 62 -13.37 36.39 -7.28
C ALA A 62 -13.30 37.91 -7.34
N VAL A 63 -12.92 38.53 -6.22
CA VAL A 63 -12.72 39.97 -6.06
C VAL A 63 -11.35 40.23 -5.40
N THR A 64 -10.99 41.51 -5.27
CA THR A 64 -9.88 41.88 -4.38
C THR A 64 -10.36 42.10 -2.95
N PHE A 65 -9.64 41.50 -2.01
CA PHE A 65 -9.75 41.76 -0.58
C PHE A 65 -9.64 43.24 -0.26
N ALA A 66 -8.72 43.97 -0.91
CA ALA A 66 -8.56 45.41 -0.71
C ALA A 66 -9.82 46.23 -1.05
N ALA A 67 -10.50 45.91 -2.15
CA ALA A 67 -11.75 46.58 -2.52
C ALA A 67 -12.85 46.30 -1.50
N TRP A 68 -13.00 45.04 -1.07
CA TRP A 68 -13.92 44.67 -0.01
C TRP A 68 -13.58 45.38 1.32
N GLN A 69 -12.31 45.43 1.70
CA GLN A 69 -11.86 46.11 2.92
C GLN A 69 -12.13 47.62 2.88
N ASN A 70 -12.05 48.25 1.70
CA ASN A 70 -12.37 49.66 1.47
C ASN A 70 -13.88 49.94 1.33
N GLY A 71 -14.74 48.99 1.68
CA GLY A 71 -16.19 49.17 1.72
C GLY A 71 -16.93 48.88 0.43
N VAL A 72 -16.27 48.37 -0.62
CA VAL A 72 -16.96 47.93 -1.84
C VAL A 72 -17.80 46.69 -1.50
N ARG A 73 -19.11 46.76 -1.78
CA ARG A 73 -20.06 45.65 -1.55
C ARG A 73 -20.81 45.23 -2.81
N ARG A 74 -20.72 46.04 -3.87
CA ARG A 74 -21.31 45.78 -5.18
C ARG A 74 -20.19 45.79 -6.20
N PHE A 75 -20.08 44.72 -6.97
CA PHE A 75 -19.02 44.53 -7.97
C PHE A 75 -19.63 44.23 -9.33
N ARG A 76 -19.05 44.79 -10.39
CA ARG A 76 -19.47 44.48 -11.76
C ARG A 76 -18.87 43.14 -12.16
N VAL A 77 -19.70 42.22 -12.64
CA VAL A 77 -19.24 40.92 -13.11
C VAL A 77 -18.67 41.07 -14.52
N GLU A 78 -17.37 40.82 -14.66
CA GLU A 78 -16.59 41.05 -15.89
C GLU A 78 -16.49 39.80 -16.77
N GLY A 79 -16.86 38.63 -16.23
CA GLY A 79 -16.83 37.37 -16.95
C GLY A 79 -17.07 36.16 -16.05
N LEU A 80 -17.15 34.99 -16.68
CA LEU A 80 -17.27 33.69 -16.05
C LEU A 80 -16.01 32.86 -16.31
N GLN A 81 -15.47 32.25 -15.27
CA GLN A 81 -14.31 31.38 -15.33
C GLN A 81 -14.58 30.03 -14.68
N THR A 82 -14.37 28.95 -15.45
CA THR A 82 -14.55 27.58 -15.00
C THR A 82 -13.22 26.82 -14.96
N ALA A 83 -13.21 25.65 -14.33
CA ALA A 83 -12.03 24.80 -14.26
C ALA A 83 -11.54 24.40 -15.67
N GLY A 84 -10.21 24.38 -15.84
CA GLY A 84 -9.56 24.04 -17.12
C GLY A 84 -9.38 25.22 -18.08
N LEU A 85 -9.99 26.37 -17.83
CA LEU A 85 -9.76 27.59 -18.61
C LEU A 85 -8.55 28.38 -18.10
N SER A 86 -7.98 29.21 -18.98
CA SER A 86 -6.97 30.19 -18.57
C SER A 86 -7.59 31.23 -17.63
N PRO A 87 -6.85 31.70 -16.61
CA PRO A 87 -7.39 32.68 -15.67
C PRO A 87 -7.69 33.99 -16.39
N LEU A 88 -8.88 34.54 -16.12
CA LEU A 88 -9.22 35.88 -16.53
C LEU A 88 -8.48 36.89 -15.67
N THR A 89 -8.13 38.02 -16.25
CA THR A 89 -7.56 39.17 -15.52
C THR A 89 -8.67 40.14 -15.17
N ARG A 90 -8.83 40.45 -13.88
CA ARG A 90 -9.76 41.48 -13.42
C ARG A 90 -9.29 42.86 -13.91
N LYS A 91 -10.20 43.63 -14.49
CA LYS A 91 -9.90 44.92 -15.12
C LYS A 91 -10.16 46.12 -14.21
N ALA A 92 -11.29 46.13 -13.51
CA ALA A 92 -11.70 47.24 -12.65
C ALA A 92 -11.46 46.95 -11.15
N HIS A 93 -11.28 48.00 -10.35
CA HIS A 93 -11.13 47.88 -8.89
C HIS A 93 -12.39 47.31 -8.22
N ASP A 94 -13.56 47.62 -8.75
CA ASP A 94 -14.88 47.09 -8.40
C ASP A 94 -15.33 45.96 -9.34
N GLY A 95 -14.39 45.36 -10.08
CA GLY A 95 -14.64 44.19 -10.91
C GLY A 95 -14.69 42.89 -10.11
N ALA A 96 -15.57 41.98 -10.52
CA ALA A 96 -15.65 40.60 -10.05
C ALA A 96 -15.56 39.64 -11.23
N ILE A 97 -14.88 38.51 -11.03
CA ILE A 97 -14.95 37.37 -11.96
C ILE A 97 -15.82 36.31 -11.31
N GLU A 98 -16.92 35.95 -11.96
CA GLU A 98 -17.70 34.79 -11.55
C GLU A 98 -16.85 33.54 -11.78
N ILE A 99 -16.67 32.72 -10.75
CA ILE A 99 -15.67 31.66 -10.76
C ILE A 99 -16.21 30.38 -10.11
N MET A 100 -15.90 29.24 -10.73
CA MET A 100 -16.32 27.92 -10.25
C MET A 100 -15.20 27.21 -9.50
N THR A 101 -15.62 26.30 -8.62
CA THR A 101 -14.76 25.39 -7.85
C THR A 101 -13.80 24.64 -8.77
N GLY A 102 -12.54 24.54 -8.34
CA GLY A 102 -11.48 23.89 -9.09
C GLY A 102 -10.78 24.77 -10.12
N ALA A 103 -11.32 25.96 -10.43
CA ALA A 103 -10.63 26.92 -11.29
C ALA A 103 -9.37 27.48 -10.63
N LYS A 104 -8.38 27.87 -11.45
CA LYS A 104 -7.24 28.69 -11.00
C LYS A 104 -7.75 30.07 -10.61
N LEU A 105 -7.29 30.63 -9.49
CA LEU A 105 -7.67 31.98 -9.06
C LEU A 105 -7.42 33.01 -10.18
N SER A 106 -8.42 33.84 -10.47
CA SER A 106 -8.32 34.91 -11.49
C SER A 106 -7.20 35.90 -11.14
N GLU A 107 -6.56 36.44 -12.17
CA GLU A 107 -5.44 37.36 -11.96
C GLU A 107 -5.91 38.70 -11.37
N GLY A 108 -5.20 39.15 -10.35
CA GLY A 108 -5.55 40.37 -9.62
C GLY A 108 -6.69 40.20 -8.63
N CYS A 109 -7.12 38.96 -8.32
CA CYS A 109 -8.06 38.64 -7.25
C CYS A 109 -7.36 37.87 -6.13
N ASP A 110 -7.84 38.04 -4.90
CA ASP A 110 -7.32 37.39 -3.69
C ASP A 110 -8.43 37.15 -2.65
N LEU A 111 -9.71 37.22 -3.02
CA LEU A 111 -10.84 36.87 -2.17
C LEU A 111 -11.94 36.21 -2.99
N ILE A 112 -12.44 35.06 -2.55
CA ILE A 112 -13.62 34.41 -3.13
C ILE A 112 -14.82 34.59 -2.20
N VAL A 113 -15.84 35.30 -2.67
CA VAL A 113 -17.13 35.44 -1.97
C VAL A 113 -18.08 34.40 -2.56
N ARG A 114 -18.63 33.51 -1.71
CA ARG A 114 -19.43 32.38 -2.16
C ARG A 114 -20.80 32.85 -2.67
N TYR A 115 -21.44 32.08 -3.53
CA TYR A 115 -22.77 32.45 -4.02
C TYR A 115 -23.79 32.71 -2.92
N GLU A 116 -23.76 31.91 -1.85
CA GLU A 116 -24.68 32.00 -0.72
C GLU A 116 -24.58 33.34 0.04
N ASP A 117 -23.43 33.99 -0.05
CA ASP A 117 -23.13 35.27 0.60
C ASP A 117 -23.42 36.47 -0.33
N THR A 118 -24.04 36.21 -1.49
CA THR A 118 -24.20 37.19 -2.56
C THR A 118 -25.56 37.13 -3.23
N ARG A 119 -25.90 38.18 -3.97
CA ARG A 119 -27.04 38.22 -4.87
C ARG A 119 -26.63 38.85 -6.20
N ARG A 120 -27.01 38.22 -7.30
CA ARG A 120 -26.84 38.76 -8.65
C ARG A 120 -27.99 39.70 -9.00
N VAL A 121 -27.67 40.90 -9.47
CA VAL A 121 -28.60 41.92 -9.98
C VAL A 121 -28.02 42.44 -11.29
N ASP A 122 -28.61 42.02 -12.42
CA ASP A 122 -28.11 42.31 -13.76
C ASP A 122 -26.63 41.92 -13.92
N ASP A 123 -25.79 42.88 -14.33
CA ASP A 123 -24.34 42.71 -14.50
C ASP A 123 -23.55 42.88 -13.19
N PHE A 124 -24.20 42.95 -12.04
CA PHE A 124 -23.57 43.19 -10.75
C PHE A 124 -23.84 42.09 -9.74
N MET A 125 -22.83 41.74 -8.96
CA MET A 125 -22.99 40.97 -7.74
C MET A 125 -22.98 41.91 -6.53
N GLU A 126 -23.82 41.61 -5.55
CA GLU A 126 -23.91 42.33 -4.27
C GLU A 126 -23.65 41.36 -3.13
N ILE A 127 -22.78 41.72 -2.19
CA ILE A 127 -22.56 40.95 -0.96
C ILE A 127 -23.75 41.21 -0.03
N THR A 128 -24.44 40.15 0.40
CA THR A 128 -25.71 40.24 1.15
C THR A 128 -25.55 40.01 2.65
N VAL A 129 -24.36 39.65 3.09
CA VAL A 129 -24.03 39.34 4.49
C VAL A 129 -22.96 40.28 5.03
N ASP A 130 -22.86 40.38 6.36
CA ASP A 130 -21.68 40.96 7.00
C ASP A 130 -20.56 39.93 6.95
N LEU A 131 -19.81 39.95 5.85
CA LEU A 131 -18.77 38.98 5.56
C LEU A 131 -17.54 39.26 6.42
N GLU A 132 -17.09 38.34 7.27
CA GLU A 132 -15.76 38.39 7.87
C GLU A 132 -14.77 37.60 6.98
N ALA A 133 -14.04 38.30 6.13
CA ALA A 133 -13.09 37.70 5.20
C ALA A 133 -11.63 37.96 5.59
N VAL A 134 -10.75 37.08 5.11
CA VAL A 134 -9.29 37.27 5.06
C VAL A 134 -8.80 37.06 3.62
N PRO A 135 -7.62 37.57 3.25
CA PRO A 135 -7.03 37.26 1.95
C PRO A 135 -6.96 35.75 1.74
N TYR A 136 -7.36 35.33 0.54
CA TYR A 136 -7.42 33.96 0.05
C TYR A 136 -8.40 33.05 0.80
N ALA A 137 -9.43 33.63 1.44
CA ALA A 137 -10.57 32.84 1.90
C ALA A 137 -11.21 32.06 0.73
N ASN A 138 -11.58 30.80 1.00
CA ASN A 138 -12.07 29.83 0.01
C ASN A 138 -11.10 29.56 -1.17
N VAL A 139 -9.80 29.71 -0.94
CA VAL A 139 -8.75 29.34 -1.89
C VAL A 139 -7.85 28.27 -1.30
N HIS A 140 -7.79 27.11 -1.95
CA HIS A 140 -6.79 26.09 -1.68
C HIS A 140 -5.47 26.51 -2.33
N ARG A 141 -4.53 27.01 -1.51
CA ARG A 141 -3.30 27.63 -1.99
C ARG A 141 -2.39 26.67 -2.76
N LYS A 142 -1.62 27.23 -3.68
CA LYS A 142 -0.57 26.52 -4.40
C LYS A 142 0.36 25.79 -3.42
N ALA A 143 0.69 24.54 -3.74
CA ALA A 143 1.58 23.69 -2.96
C ALA A 143 1.13 23.37 -1.52
N ALA A 144 -0.16 23.53 -1.21
CA ALA A 144 -0.69 23.25 0.12
C ALA A 144 -0.80 21.74 0.42
N ASP A 145 -0.95 20.89 -0.60
CA ASP A 145 -0.98 19.43 -0.46
C ASP A 145 0.45 18.84 -0.54
N ALA A 146 1.25 19.30 -1.51
CA ALA A 146 2.64 18.88 -1.71
C ALA A 146 3.44 19.92 -2.49
N ARG A 147 4.74 20.00 -2.24
CA ARG A 147 5.70 20.78 -3.05
C ARG A 147 6.43 19.87 -4.03
N ALA A 148 6.88 20.46 -5.13
CA ALA A 148 7.80 19.77 -6.05
C ALA A 148 9.01 19.20 -5.28
N GLY A 149 9.29 17.91 -5.47
CA GLY A 149 10.37 17.20 -4.80
C GLY A 149 10.02 16.55 -3.45
N ASP A 150 8.82 16.77 -2.90
CA ASP A 150 8.39 16.09 -1.68
C ASP A 150 8.35 14.56 -1.88
N ARG A 151 8.77 13.82 -0.85
CA ARG A 151 8.94 12.36 -0.88
C ARG A 151 7.85 11.67 -0.07
N TYR A 152 7.26 10.64 -0.66
CA TYR A 152 6.26 9.80 -0.02
C TYR A 152 6.81 8.39 0.17
N GLU A 153 7.05 8.01 1.43
CA GLU A 153 7.75 6.78 1.81
C GLU A 153 6.84 5.58 2.07
N ASP A 154 5.52 5.76 1.94
CA ASP A 154 4.56 4.66 2.06
C ASP A 154 4.94 3.54 1.10
N LYS A 155 5.17 2.35 1.66
CA LYS A 155 5.76 1.26 0.88
C LYS A 155 4.71 0.47 0.13
N VAL A 156 3.54 0.21 0.72
CA VAL A 156 2.53 -0.67 0.10
C VAL A 156 1.50 0.15 -0.66
N ILE A 157 1.31 -0.19 -1.93
CA ILE A 157 0.37 0.49 -2.82
C ILE A 157 -1.06 0.11 -2.46
N ASN A 158 -1.74 1.03 -1.79
CA ASN A 158 -3.17 1.01 -1.49
C ASN A 158 -3.91 2.04 -2.37
N PRO A 159 -5.26 2.12 -2.33
CA PRO A 159 -5.99 3.06 -3.17
C PRO A 159 -5.59 4.54 -2.98
N PRO A 160 -5.39 5.05 -1.74
CA PRO A 160 -4.88 6.41 -1.53
C PRO A 160 -3.51 6.67 -2.18
N LEU A 161 -2.54 5.78 -1.96
CA LEU A 161 -1.20 5.94 -2.53
C LEU A 161 -1.21 5.86 -4.06
N ALA A 162 -2.09 5.02 -4.63
CA ALA A 162 -2.28 4.96 -6.07
C ALA A 162 -2.83 6.28 -6.64
N ALA A 163 -3.75 6.95 -5.93
CA ALA A 163 -4.25 8.26 -6.35
C ALA A 163 -3.14 9.34 -6.32
N ILE A 164 -2.27 9.30 -5.31
CA ILE A 164 -1.11 10.19 -5.20
C ILE A 164 -0.12 9.91 -6.35
N ALA A 165 0.26 8.64 -6.56
CA ALA A 165 1.14 8.23 -7.65
C ALA A 165 0.63 8.68 -9.02
N ALA A 166 -0.66 8.47 -9.29
CA ALA A 166 -1.29 8.91 -10.53
C ALA A 166 -1.26 10.45 -10.66
N SER A 167 -1.51 11.17 -9.57
CA SER A 167 -1.47 12.63 -9.55
C SER A 167 -0.08 13.17 -9.85
N PHE A 168 0.98 12.49 -9.38
CA PHE A 168 2.39 12.81 -9.66
C PHE A 168 2.87 12.31 -11.05
N GLY A 169 1.97 11.74 -11.86
CA GLY A 169 2.29 11.30 -13.22
C GLY A 169 2.90 9.90 -13.35
N TYR A 170 2.89 9.08 -12.29
CA TYR A 170 3.40 7.71 -12.37
C TYR A 170 2.39 6.79 -13.10
N SER A 171 2.58 6.61 -14.40
CA SER A 171 1.89 5.56 -15.17
C SER A 171 2.45 4.16 -14.87
N THR A 172 3.72 4.11 -14.48
CA THR A 172 4.43 2.91 -14.03
C THR A 172 5.22 3.24 -12.76
N VAL A 173 5.35 2.25 -11.88
CA VAL A 173 6.10 2.35 -10.62
C VAL A 173 7.11 1.21 -10.51
N ARG A 174 8.16 1.41 -9.72
CA ARG A 174 9.10 0.33 -9.39
C ARG A 174 8.64 -0.36 -8.12
N THR A 175 8.39 -1.65 -8.20
CA THR A 175 7.92 -2.45 -7.06
C THR A 175 8.75 -3.70 -6.88
N ALA A 176 8.87 -4.18 -5.64
CA ALA A 176 9.31 -5.55 -5.41
C ALA A 176 8.30 -6.51 -6.03
N ARG A 177 8.78 -7.56 -6.70
CA ARG A 177 7.91 -8.66 -7.14
C ARG A 177 7.33 -9.39 -5.91
N LYS A 178 6.21 -10.08 -6.09
CA LYS A 178 5.67 -10.96 -5.04
C LYS A 178 6.61 -12.16 -4.81
N PRO A 179 6.72 -12.65 -3.57
CA PRO A 179 7.40 -13.91 -3.30
C PRO A 179 6.65 -15.07 -3.98
N ARG A 180 7.40 -16.00 -4.55
CA ARG A 180 6.93 -17.33 -4.94
C ARG A 180 6.92 -18.19 -3.68
N VAL A 181 5.77 -18.76 -3.35
CA VAL A 181 5.60 -19.51 -2.10
C VAL A 181 5.25 -20.96 -2.41
N THR A 182 5.96 -21.91 -1.80
CA THR A 182 5.59 -23.32 -1.80
C THR A 182 5.16 -23.74 -0.41
N VAL A 183 4.05 -24.49 -0.32
CA VAL A 183 3.55 -25.09 0.92
C VAL A 183 3.56 -26.61 0.73
N ILE A 184 4.24 -27.32 1.63
CA ILE A 184 4.29 -28.78 1.63
C ILE A 184 3.76 -29.29 2.96
N GLY A 185 2.70 -30.09 2.92
CA GLY A 185 2.29 -30.93 4.05
C GLY A 185 2.95 -32.30 3.97
N THR A 186 3.26 -32.91 5.12
CA THR A 186 3.75 -34.29 5.18
C THR A 186 3.01 -35.05 6.28
N GLY A 187 2.76 -36.34 6.03
CA GLY A 187 2.18 -37.25 7.01
C GLY A 187 1.46 -38.42 6.33
N ASP A 188 1.79 -39.64 6.71
CA ASP A 188 1.13 -40.86 6.20
C ASP A 188 -0.33 -40.99 6.67
N GLU A 189 -0.69 -40.29 7.76
CA GLU A 189 -2.06 -40.19 8.24
C GLU A 189 -2.95 -39.28 7.38
N LEU A 190 -2.36 -38.46 6.51
CA LEU A 190 -3.09 -37.44 5.75
C LEU A 190 -3.79 -38.05 4.53
N VAL A 191 -5.07 -37.70 4.37
CA VAL A 191 -5.85 -37.98 3.15
C VAL A 191 -6.47 -36.71 2.58
N GLY A 192 -6.76 -36.74 1.28
CA GLY A 192 -7.42 -35.64 0.59
C GLY A 192 -8.79 -35.29 1.18
N ILE A 193 -9.19 -34.03 1.05
CA ILE A 193 -10.43 -33.51 1.62
C ILE A 193 -11.70 -34.24 1.14
N ASP A 194 -11.66 -34.79 -0.08
CA ASP A 194 -12.74 -35.53 -0.73
C ASP A 194 -12.82 -37.00 -0.30
N LYS A 195 -11.82 -37.50 0.45
CA LYS A 195 -11.77 -38.89 0.90
C LYS A 195 -12.48 -39.08 2.22
N THR A 196 -12.96 -40.31 2.46
CA THR A 196 -13.38 -40.76 3.78
C THR A 196 -12.15 -41.31 4.51
N PRO A 197 -11.70 -40.70 5.62
CA PRO A 197 -10.57 -41.21 6.38
C PRO A 197 -10.89 -42.59 6.98
N SER A 198 -9.88 -43.45 7.06
CA SER A 198 -9.92 -44.62 7.96
C SER A 198 -9.78 -44.17 9.43
N ASP A 199 -9.90 -45.12 10.36
CA ASP A 199 -9.80 -44.87 11.81
C ASP A 199 -8.46 -44.25 12.27
N PHE A 200 -7.41 -44.33 11.45
CA PHE A 200 -6.07 -43.80 11.74
C PHE A 200 -5.66 -42.65 10.82
N GLN A 201 -6.58 -42.16 9.97
CA GLN A 201 -6.32 -41.10 9.03
C GLN A 201 -7.08 -39.83 9.40
N ILE A 202 -6.53 -38.69 9.01
CA ILE A 202 -7.15 -37.39 9.12
C ILE A 202 -7.06 -36.66 7.78
N ARG A 203 -7.96 -35.70 7.55
CA ARG A 203 -7.91 -34.89 6.33
C ARG A 203 -6.80 -33.85 6.42
N GLU A 204 -6.12 -33.63 5.31
CA GLU A 204 -5.20 -32.51 5.15
C GLU A 204 -5.96 -31.19 5.34
N SER A 205 -5.63 -30.42 6.39
CA SER A 205 -6.34 -29.19 6.74
C SER A 205 -5.41 -27.98 6.79
N ASN A 206 -4.23 -28.13 7.39
CA ASN A 206 -3.27 -27.05 7.56
C ASN A 206 -2.76 -26.49 6.22
N VAL A 207 -2.47 -27.36 5.24
CA VAL A 207 -2.00 -26.91 3.92
C VAL A 207 -3.04 -26.02 3.24
N HIS A 208 -4.33 -26.38 3.32
CA HIS A 208 -5.41 -25.54 2.79
C HIS A 208 -5.56 -24.24 3.58
N ALA A 209 -5.47 -24.28 4.91
CA ALA A 209 -5.55 -23.07 5.72
C ALA A 209 -4.42 -22.07 5.38
N VAL A 210 -3.19 -22.56 5.21
CA VAL A 210 -2.03 -21.73 4.84
C VAL A 210 -2.16 -21.22 3.40
N ASP A 211 -2.52 -22.08 2.44
CA ASP A 211 -2.74 -21.69 1.04
C ASP A 211 -3.80 -20.57 0.93
N MET A 212 -4.95 -20.76 1.57
CA MET A 212 -6.02 -19.75 1.59
C MET A 212 -5.57 -18.44 2.25
N ALA A 213 -4.86 -18.51 3.37
CA ALA A 213 -4.38 -17.32 4.08
C ALA A 213 -3.37 -16.48 3.27
N LEU A 214 -2.55 -17.14 2.44
CA LEU A 214 -1.58 -16.51 1.55
C LEU A 214 -2.25 -15.96 0.29
N ARG A 215 -3.14 -16.71 -0.35
CA ARG A 215 -3.91 -16.27 -1.52
C ARG A 215 -4.82 -15.09 -1.19
N ALA A 216 -5.40 -15.06 0.01
CA ALA A 216 -6.18 -13.91 0.48
C ALA A 216 -5.35 -12.61 0.59
N ARG A 217 -4.02 -12.74 0.72
CA ARG A 217 -3.06 -11.62 0.66
C ARG A 217 -2.51 -11.38 -0.74
N GLY A 218 -3.02 -12.10 -1.74
CA GLY A 218 -2.65 -11.97 -3.15
C GLY A 218 -1.35 -12.65 -3.52
N TYR A 219 -0.82 -13.58 -2.72
CA TYR A 219 0.37 -14.35 -3.08
C TYR A 219 0.03 -15.53 -3.99
N ASP A 220 0.93 -15.83 -4.91
CA ASP A 220 0.88 -17.04 -5.73
C ASP A 220 1.52 -18.19 -4.93
N VAL A 221 0.75 -19.26 -4.75
CA VAL A 221 1.13 -20.39 -3.87
C VAL A 221 1.06 -21.70 -4.65
N GLU A 222 2.11 -22.51 -4.53
CA GLU A 222 2.10 -23.92 -4.91
C GLU A 222 1.95 -24.79 -3.66
N ALA A 223 0.79 -25.42 -3.48
CA ALA A 223 0.50 -26.24 -2.31
C ALA A 223 0.42 -27.73 -2.67
N LYS A 224 1.05 -28.59 -1.87
CA LYS A 224 1.00 -30.05 -2.05
C LYS A 224 1.10 -30.79 -0.70
N VAL A 225 0.63 -32.04 -0.67
CA VAL A 225 0.81 -32.96 0.46
C VAL A 225 1.55 -34.19 -0.01
N LEU A 226 2.55 -34.61 0.77
CA LEU A 226 3.41 -35.75 0.48
C LEU A 226 3.22 -36.82 1.56
N ARG A 227 3.38 -38.08 1.16
CA ARG A 227 3.57 -39.19 2.10
C ARG A 227 4.95 -39.11 2.73
N ASP A 228 5.15 -39.81 3.85
CA ASP A 228 6.42 -39.86 4.58
C ASP A 228 7.44 -40.78 3.90
N ASP A 229 7.78 -40.47 2.65
CA ASP A 229 8.90 -41.05 1.93
C ASP A 229 10.07 -40.07 1.92
N ARG A 230 11.17 -40.47 2.56
CA ARG A 230 12.35 -39.63 2.74
C ARG A 230 12.98 -39.17 1.42
N ALA A 231 12.98 -40.01 0.38
CA ALA A 231 13.56 -39.67 -0.93
C ALA A 231 12.65 -38.71 -1.69
N LEU A 232 11.33 -38.95 -1.67
CA LEU A 232 10.33 -38.07 -2.27
C LEU A 232 10.34 -36.68 -1.62
N ILE A 233 10.30 -36.63 -0.28
CA ILE A 233 10.31 -35.37 0.48
C ILE A 233 11.58 -34.59 0.18
N ARG A 234 12.75 -35.26 0.17
CA ARG A 234 14.01 -34.62 -0.18
C ARG A 234 13.97 -33.99 -1.57
N GLY A 235 13.56 -34.74 -2.60
CA GLY A 235 13.49 -34.22 -3.97
C GLY A 235 12.51 -33.04 -4.11
N GLN A 236 11.39 -33.05 -3.37
CA GLN A 236 10.45 -31.94 -3.37
C GLN A 236 10.98 -30.71 -2.62
N ILE A 237 11.71 -30.89 -1.51
CA ILE A 237 12.37 -29.80 -0.80
C ILE A 237 13.47 -29.18 -1.67
N GLU A 238 14.33 -29.98 -2.31
CA GLU A 238 15.38 -29.50 -3.21
C GLU A 238 14.78 -28.65 -4.35
N SER A 239 13.74 -29.15 -5.02
CA SER A 239 13.04 -28.39 -6.07
C SER A 239 12.37 -27.12 -5.55
N ALA A 240 11.75 -27.16 -4.36
CA ALA A 240 11.10 -25.98 -3.79
C ALA A 240 12.10 -24.90 -3.38
N LEU A 241 13.27 -25.27 -2.88
CA LEU A 241 14.35 -24.33 -2.55
C LEU A 241 14.90 -23.61 -3.80
N GLU A 242 14.86 -24.25 -4.97
CA GLU A 242 15.28 -23.62 -6.24
C GLU A 242 14.20 -22.72 -6.85
N LEU A 243 12.92 -23.11 -6.72
CA LEU A 243 11.80 -22.48 -7.41
C LEU A 243 11.07 -21.42 -6.59
N SER A 244 11.25 -21.40 -5.27
CA SER A 244 10.50 -20.53 -4.36
C SER A 244 11.39 -19.66 -3.51
N ASP A 245 10.84 -18.50 -3.13
CA ASP A 245 11.51 -17.58 -2.21
C ASP A 245 11.13 -17.88 -0.75
N MET A 246 10.03 -18.62 -0.55
CA MET A 246 9.58 -19.09 0.76
C MET A 246 9.02 -20.51 0.65
N LEU A 247 9.56 -21.41 1.47
CA LEU A 247 9.05 -22.77 1.65
C LEU A 247 8.41 -22.88 3.04
N LEU A 248 7.14 -23.26 3.10
CA LEU A 248 6.42 -23.56 4.33
C LEU A 248 6.17 -25.06 4.43
N LEU A 249 6.56 -25.65 5.55
CA LEU A 249 6.38 -27.07 5.82
C LEU A 249 5.36 -27.24 6.95
N SER A 250 4.35 -28.07 6.73
CA SER A 250 3.33 -28.42 7.72
C SER A 250 3.35 -29.91 8.00
N GLY A 251 4.03 -30.31 9.08
CA GLY A 251 4.27 -31.71 9.44
C GLY A 251 5.76 -32.01 9.55
N GLY A 252 6.12 -33.08 10.27
CA GLY A 252 7.48 -33.63 10.30
C GLY A 252 8.59 -32.77 10.93
N VAL A 253 8.25 -31.67 11.63
CA VAL A 253 9.21 -30.74 12.25
C VAL A 253 9.37 -30.90 13.76
N SER A 254 8.79 -31.95 14.37
CA SER A 254 8.96 -32.18 15.81
C SER A 254 10.37 -32.73 16.12
N ALA A 255 10.72 -32.83 17.40
CA ALA A 255 11.99 -33.43 17.85
C ALA A 255 11.85 -34.95 18.08
N GLY A 256 10.91 -35.59 17.39
CA GLY A 256 10.63 -37.03 17.48
C GLY A 256 11.60 -37.86 16.67
N LYS A 257 11.63 -39.18 16.93
CA LYS A 257 12.50 -40.14 16.22
C LYS A 257 12.14 -40.32 14.73
N THR A 258 11.00 -39.80 14.30
CA THR A 258 10.43 -39.93 12.95
C THR A 258 10.45 -38.62 12.17
N ASP A 259 11.02 -37.54 12.72
CA ASP A 259 11.04 -36.23 12.08
C ASP A 259 12.31 -36.06 11.23
N TYR A 260 12.20 -36.39 9.93
CA TYR A 260 13.32 -36.31 8.99
C TYR A 260 13.52 -34.91 8.42
N ILE A 261 12.56 -33.99 8.59
CA ILE A 261 12.58 -32.68 7.91
C ILE A 261 13.80 -31.84 8.28
N PRO A 262 14.18 -31.65 9.56
CA PRO A 262 15.39 -30.89 9.89
C PRO A 262 16.67 -31.50 9.31
N GLU A 263 16.78 -32.83 9.28
CA GLU A 263 17.92 -33.54 8.70
C GLU A 263 17.97 -33.36 7.17
N ILE A 264 16.84 -33.46 6.49
CA ILE A 264 16.73 -33.24 5.05
C ILE A 264 17.08 -31.79 4.70
N LEU A 265 16.53 -30.81 5.41
CA LEU A 265 16.81 -29.38 5.19
C LEU A 265 18.30 -29.08 5.35
N LYS A 266 18.91 -29.59 6.42
CA LYS A 266 20.36 -29.49 6.62
C LYS A 266 21.14 -30.16 5.49
N GLY A 267 20.70 -31.33 5.03
CA GLY A 267 21.29 -32.04 3.88
C GLY A 267 21.14 -31.30 2.55
N CYS A 268 20.11 -30.46 2.42
CA CYS A 268 19.89 -29.55 1.28
C CYS A 268 20.66 -28.23 1.43
N GLY A 269 21.47 -28.07 2.49
CA GLY A 269 22.28 -26.88 2.73
C GLY A 269 21.54 -25.70 3.37
N VAL A 270 20.34 -25.92 3.92
CA VAL A 270 19.61 -24.89 4.68
C VAL A 270 20.26 -24.74 6.06
N GLU A 271 20.64 -23.51 6.41
CA GLU A 271 21.18 -23.17 7.72
C GLU A 271 20.03 -23.01 8.71
N GLU A 272 20.02 -23.82 9.77
CA GLU A 272 19.06 -23.66 10.87
C GLU A 272 19.38 -22.40 11.67
N VAL A 273 18.36 -21.58 11.90
CA VAL A 273 18.45 -20.37 12.73
C VAL A 273 17.86 -20.64 14.11
N PHE A 274 16.69 -21.29 14.19
CA PHE A 274 16.10 -21.78 15.44
C PHE A 274 15.10 -22.91 15.19
N HIS A 275 14.77 -23.69 16.24
CA HIS A 275 13.83 -24.82 16.15
C HIS A 275 12.70 -24.80 17.21
N LYS A 276 12.83 -24.00 18.27
CA LYS A 276 11.85 -23.98 19.36
C LYS A 276 11.62 -22.57 19.86
N ILE A 277 10.35 -22.23 20.06
CA ILE A 277 9.94 -20.93 20.58
C ILE A 277 9.07 -21.07 21.84
N GLN A 278 9.14 -20.07 22.72
CA GLN A 278 8.41 -20.03 23.99
C GLN A 278 6.94 -19.63 23.78
N GLN A 279 6.16 -20.49 23.12
CA GLN A 279 4.72 -20.31 22.92
C GLN A 279 3.91 -21.59 23.16
N ARG A 280 2.60 -21.43 23.37
CA ARG A 280 1.65 -22.54 23.46
C ARG A 280 0.31 -22.13 22.85
N PRO A 281 -0.24 -22.88 21.87
CA PRO A 281 0.35 -24.04 21.18
C PRO A 281 1.51 -23.64 20.25
N GLY A 282 2.23 -24.63 19.67
CA GLY A 282 3.23 -24.38 18.62
C GLY A 282 4.67 -24.17 19.10
N LYS A 283 5.09 -24.82 20.20
CA LYS A 283 6.48 -24.76 20.69
C LYS A 283 7.52 -25.17 19.62
N PRO A 284 7.33 -26.26 18.85
CA PRO A 284 8.21 -26.56 17.72
C PRO A 284 7.90 -25.61 16.56
N LEU A 285 8.88 -24.80 16.17
CA LEU A 285 8.86 -23.96 14.97
C LEU A 285 10.28 -23.94 14.42
N TRP A 286 10.47 -24.59 13.28
CA TRP A 286 11.76 -24.62 12.60
C TRP A 286 11.86 -23.47 11.61
N PHE A 287 12.90 -22.65 11.72
CA PHE A 287 13.22 -21.60 10.75
C PHE A 287 14.69 -21.71 10.34
N GLY A 288 14.92 -21.55 9.05
CA GLY A 288 16.24 -21.59 8.46
C GLY A 288 16.30 -20.83 7.14
N GLN A 289 17.51 -20.62 6.66
CA GLN A 289 17.80 -19.86 5.45
C GLN A 289 18.64 -20.71 4.49
N SER A 290 18.22 -20.77 3.22
CA SER A 290 19.08 -21.28 2.15
C SER A 290 20.10 -20.22 1.74
N LYS A 291 21.27 -20.64 1.25
CA LYS A 291 22.30 -19.72 0.73
C LYS A 291 21.94 -19.07 -0.61
N SER A 292 20.88 -19.55 -1.25
CA SER A 292 20.36 -19.12 -2.55
C SER A 292 19.28 -18.05 -2.44
#